data_AF-A0A553DHH2-F1
#
_entry.id   AF-A0A553DHH2-F1
#
_cell.length_a   1.000
_cell.length_b   1.000
_cell.length_c   1.000
_cell.angle_alpha   90.00
_cell.angle_beta   90.00
_cell.angle_gamma   90.00
#
_symmetry.space_group_name_H-M   'P 1'
#
loop_
_entity.id
_entity.type
_entity.pdbx_description
1 polymer ?
#
loop_
_entity_poly.entity_id
_entity_poly.type
_entity_poly.pdbx_seq_one_letter_code
_entity_poly.pdbx_strand_id
1 'polypeptide(L)'
;MKKIALLASTDKGVLLGKILQKEFQKSVLVSTRKHEGVTEIESIALFLESNFNAFDGFIFIGALGICVRSIAPYLENKTKDPAIINIDEAGKFVQSVLSGHLGGANELALNLAKVIGAQAVITTASDGQDIWALDTLAKTYNWKTQSTIGMNEIISLFVNNKPTALLLDIKDKGCTFLEKNKPDFVTVYYSYKAIDFSKYELFIAVTYTVYTAPIPALYYYAPVITMGMGCSRDIESDLLEVSFREQLQQNNIAYASIKSLGSLGVKHDEVAFIALANALQIPFITFTADELNSKVAANPSEVVMSKLGVLSVAEASAMLLAQTDDLILEKQKLHLSSGKKHTIALSLDKKAKRKAEIVIVGAGPGAADLICVKGKELLEEADLILYAGSLIPVELTHYAKANAIVRNSASMTLEEQIEIMDEHYAQGHLIVRLQSGDPSIYGAIQEQMTIFDEKGMDYSIVPGISSFQAAAAYLKSEFTIPEVVQTIILTRGEGKTPLPEKEKLNEMAKHQATMCIFLSATIAKSVQEQLLEHYPEDTPVAVLYRVTWKDERVFVGKLTELAQIIRDNKLTLTTLVIVGAAIGARKNRSYLYSPEWKHIFRTGKEAKVILRQAQEPLAGLR
;
A
#
# COMPACT_ATOMS: atom_id res chain seq x y z
N MET A 1 -3.02 -13.19 17.95
CA MET A 1 -4.39 -13.44 17.48
C MET A 1 -5.31 -13.39 18.69
N LYS A 2 -6.39 -12.61 18.62
CA LYS A 2 -7.30 -12.41 19.75
C LYS A 2 -8.08 -13.71 20.07
N LYS A 3 -8.14 -14.12 21.33
CA LYS A 3 -9.02 -15.19 21.83
C LYS A 3 -10.44 -14.63 21.92
N ILE A 4 -11.38 -15.20 21.18
CA ILE A 4 -12.76 -14.71 21.10
C ILE A 4 -13.73 -15.79 21.59
N ALA A 5 -14.71 -15.41 22.42
CA ALA A 5 -15.81 -16.28 22.82
C ALA A 5 -17.13 -15.82 22.15
N LEU A 6 -17.80 -16.75 21.47
CA LEU A 6 -19.15 -16.56 20.92
C LEU A 6 -20.16 -17.14 21.91
N LEU A 7 -21.06 -16.32 22.43
CA LEU A 7 -22.00 -16.68 23.49
C LEU A 7 -23.42 -16.70 22.93
N ALA A 8 -24.04 -17.88 22.85
CA ALA A 8 -25.41 -18.03 22.34
C ALA A 8 -26.34 -18.62 23.41
N SER A 9 -27.56 -18.08 23.51
CA SER A 9 -28.59 -18.59 24.45
C SER A 9 -29.83 -19.21 23.79
N THR A 10 -29.88 -19.21 22.45
CA THR A 10 -30.96 -19.77 21.64
C THR A 10 -30.41 -20.62 20.50
N ASP A 11 -31.22 -21.54 19.95
CA ASP A 11 -30.78 -22.42 18.86
C ASP A 11 -30.44 -21.63 17.59
N LYS A 12 -31.21 -20.57 17.29
CA LYS A 12 -30.89 -19.65 16.18
C LYS A 12 -29.56 -18.94 16.42
N GLY A 13 -29.31 -18.49 17.65
CA GLY A 13 -28.04 -17.89 18.03
C GLY A 13 -26.87 -18.86 17.86
N VAL A 14 -27.05 -20.15 18.17
CA VAL A 14 -26.03 -21.18 17.96
C VAL A 14 -25.73 -21.37 16.47
N LEU A 15 -26.75 -21.41 15.61
CA LEU A 15 -26.55 -21.50 14.16
C LEU A 15 -25.75 -20.31 13.62
N LEU A 16 -26.09 -19.10 14.04
CA LEU A 16 -25.35 -17.89 13.68
C LEU A 16 -23.91 -17.94 14.22
N GLY A 17 -23.73 -18.40 15.46
CA GLY A 17 -22.43 -18.63 16.07
C GLY A 17 -21.57 -19.62 15.28
N LYS A 18 -22.16 -20.69 14.73
CA LYS A 18 -21.46 -21.67 13.89
C LYS A 18 -20.99 -21.07 12.56
N ILE A 19 -21.77 -20.17 11.96
CA ILE A 19 -21.35 -19.44 10.74
C ILE A 19 -20.13 -18.59 11.07
N LEU A 20 -20.20 -17.80 12.15
CA LEU A 20 -19.11 -16.95 12.60
C LEU A 20 -17.86 -17.78 12.96
N GLN A 21 -18.01 -18.92 13.62
CA GLN A 21 -16.89 -19.77 14.03
C GLN A 21 -16.08 -20.31 12.83
N LYS A 22 -16.70 -20.51 11.65
CA LYS A 22 -15.99 -20.94 10.43
C LYS A 22 -15.00 -19.89 9.92
N GLU A 23 -15.38 -18.62 10.01
CA GLU A 23 -14.52 -17.49 9.63
C GLU A 23 -13.52 -17.16 10.75
N PHE A 24 -13.96 -17.27 12.02
CA PHE A 24 -13.14 -17.04 13.21
C PHE A 24 -12.70 -18.38 13.82
N GLN A 25 -11.87 -19.15 13.10
CA GLN A 25 -11.50 -20.54 13.44
C GLN A 25 -10.85 -20.75 14.83
N LYS A 26 -10.35 -19.69 15.47
CA LYS A 26 -9.79 -19.73 16.83
C LYS A 26 -10.77 -19.31 17.93
N SER A 27 -12.02 -19.04 17.58
CA SER A 27 -13.07 -18.68 18.52
C SER A 27 -13.69 -19.90 19.18
N VAL A 28 -14.12 -19.73 20.42
CA VAL A 28 -14.85 -20.76 21.18
C VAL A 28 -16.33 -20.40 21.17
N LEU A 29 -17.16 -21.29 20.63
CA LEU A 29 -18.61 -21.16 20.68
C LEU A 29 -19.14 -21.89 21.91
N VAL A 30 -19.73 -21.12 22.84
CA VAL A 30 -20.35 -21.63 24.06
C VAL A 30 -21.85 -21.34 24.04
N SER A 31 -22.65 -22.26 24.60
CA SER A 31 -24.09 -22.07 24.65
C SER A 31 -24.77 -22.78 25.81
N THR A 32 -25.89 -22.22 26.27
CA THR A 32 -26.85 -22.89 27.16
C THR A 32 -27.78 -23.87 26.42
N ARG A 33 -27.54 -24.08 25.12
CA ARG A 33 -28.23 -25.05 24.27
C ARG A 33 -27.25 -26.12 23.82
N LYS A 34 -27.71 -27.37 23.85
CA LYS A 34 -26.90 -28.53 23.47
C LYS A 34 -26.86 -28.70 21.95
N HIS A 35 -25.68 -28.54 21.37
CA HIS A 35 -25.42 -28.70 19.93
C HIS A 35 -24.07 -29.38 19.69
N GLU A 36 -23.96 -30.17 18.63
CA GLU A 36 -22.69 -30.76 18.23
C GLU A 36 -21.65 -29.68 17.86
N GLY A 37 -20.42 -29.82 18.35
CA GLY A 37 -19.33 -28.86 18.12
C GLY A 37 -19.43 -27.56 18.93
N VAL A 38 -20.33 -27.50 19.92
CA VAL A 38 -20.55 -26.34 20.80
C VAL A 38 -20.27 -26.75 22.25
N THR A 39 -19.54 -25.91 22.99
CA THR A 39 -19.30 -26.14 24.42
C THR A 39 -20.54 -25.77 25.21
N GLU A 40 -21.17 -26.76 25.85
CA GLU A 40 -22.35 -26.56 26.70
C GLU A 40 -21.97 -25.86 28.01
N ILE A 41 -22.73 -24.83 28.39
CA ILE A 41 -22.55 -24.07 29.63
C ILE A 41 -23.89 -23.96 30.38
N GLU A 42 -23.85 -23.95 31.72
CA GLU A 42 -25.07 -23.81 32.53
C GLU A 42 -25.71 -22.43 32.39
N SER A 43 -24.89 -21.38 32.43
CA SER A 43 -25.34 -20.01 32.17
C SER A 43 -24.19 -19.15 31.63
N ILE A 44 -24.55 -18.13 30.84
CA ILE A 44 -23.59 -17.14 30.34
C ILE A 44 -22.93 -16.38 31.51
N ALA A 45 -23.67 -16.12 32.59
CA ALA A 45 -23.15 -15.40 33.75
C ALA A 45 -22.01 -16.17 34.46
N LEU A 46 -22.20 -17.47 34.72
CA LEU A 46 -21.18 -18.34 35.33
C LEU A 46 -19.96 -18.50 34.42
N PHE A 47 -20.18 -18.60 33.10
CA PHE A 47 -19.08 -18.64 32.15
C PHE A 47 -18.24 -17.37 32.22
N LEU A 48 -18.86 -16.19 32.26
CA LEU A 48 -18.15 -14.92 32.36
C LEU A 48 -17.41 -14.79 33.69
N GLU A 49 -18.00 -15.19 34.81
CA GLU A 49 -17.36 -15.16 36.14
C GLU A 49 -15.97 -15.80 36.14
N SER A 50 -15.84 -16.94 35.47
CA SER A 50 -14.59 -17.70 35.41
C SER A 50 -13.66 -17.27 34.26
N ASN A 51 -14.16 -16.57 33.25
CA ASN A 51 -13.44 -16.39 31.98
C ASN A 51 -13.37 -14.95 31.45
N PHE A 52 -13.94 -13.95 32.13
CA PHE A 52 -14.02 -12.58 31.62
C PHE A 52 -12.65 -12.02 31.17
N ASN A 53 -11.60 -12.28 31.96
CA ASN A 53 -10.23 -11.83 31.68
C ASN A 53 -9.41 -12.82 30.83
N ALA A 54 -9.98 -13.98 30.46
CA ALA A 54 -9.29 -15.03 29.70
C ALA A 54 -9.41 -14.86 28.18
N PHE A 55 -10.34 -14.02 27.72
CA PHE A 55 -10.60 -13.74 26.31
C PHE A 55 -10.36 -12.27 25.99
N ASP A 56 -9.88 -12.00 24.79
CA ASP A 56 -9.67 -10.65 24.27
C ASP A 56 -10.98 -10.01 23.75
N GLY A 57 -12.02 -10.82 23.54
CA GLY A 57 -13.34 -10.33 23.17
C GLY A 57 -14.47 -11.35 23.30
N PHE A 58 -15.69 -10.84 23.52
CA PHE A 58 -16.91 -11.61 23.65
C PHE A 58 -17.96 -11.12 22.66
N ILE A 59 -18.58 -12.06 21.97
CA ILE A 59 -19.63 -11.82 20.99
C ILE A 59 -20.91 -12.48 21.51
N PHE A 60 -21.81 -11.67 22.05
CA PHE A 60 -23.11 -12.12 22.51
C PHE A 60 -24.06 -12.21 21.33
N ILE A 61 -24.70 -13.36 21.16
CA ILE A 61 -25.69 -13.60 20.11
C ILE A 61 -27.06 -13.75 20.78
N GLY A 62 -27.85 -12.67 20.73
CA GLY A 62 -29.14 -12.58 21.37
C GLY A 62 -29.50 -11.14 21.78
N ALA A 63 -30.33 -11.03 22.82
CA ALA A 63 -30.81 -9.73 23.28
C ALA A 63 -29.70 -8.91 23.96
N LEU A 64 -29.53 -7.65 23.53
CA LEU A 64 -28.56 -6.70 24.10
C LEU A 64 -28.70 -6.55 25.62
N GLY A 65 -29.92 -6.60 26.15
CA GLY A 65 -30.15 -6.52 27.59
C GLY A 65 -29.51 -7.66 28.39
N ILE A 66 -29.38 -8.86 27.81
CA ILE A 66 -28.66 -9.99 28.43
C ILE A 66 -27.17 -9.72 28.41
N CYS A 67 -26.63 -9.25 27.27
CA CYS A 67 -25.24 -8.86 27.14
C CYS A 67 -24.84 -7.85 28.23
N VAL A 68 -25.55 -6.71 28.31
CA VAL A 68 -25.24 -5.63 29.26
C VAL A 68 -25.33 -6.08 30.71
N ARG A 69 -26.39 -6.80 31.11
CA ARG A 69 -26.54 -7.28 32.48
C ARG A 69 -25.47 -8.31 32.87
N SER A 70 -25.03 -9.14 31.92
CA SER A 70 -24.07 -10.22 32.19
C SER A 70 -22.64 -9.69 32.37
N ILE A 71 -22.28 -8.59 31.70
CA ILE A 71 -20.94 -7.99 31.80
C ILE A 71 -20.81 -6.97 32.94
N ALA A 72 -21.92 -6.34 33.35
CA ALA A 72 -21.92 -5.23 34.31
C ALA A 72 -21.11 -5.45 35.59
N PRO A 73 -21.10 -6.65 36.23
CA PRO A 73 -20.33 -6.90 37.44
C PRO A 73 -18.80 -6.88 37.26
N TYR A 74 -18.30 -6.99 36.03
CA TYR A 74 -16.88 -7.22 35.73
C TYR A 74 -16.19 -6.02 35.07
N LEU A 75 -16.90 -4.92 34.87
CA LEU A 75 -16.37 -3.75 34.15
C LEU A 75 -15.39 -2.98 35.05
N GLU A 76 -14.15 -2.79 34.60
CA GLU A 76 -13.14 -1.99 35.28
C GLU A 76 -12.88 -0.68 34.53
N ASN A 77 -12.27 -0.76 33.34
CA ASN A 77 -11.93 0.40 32.53
C ASN A 77 -11.59 0.02 31.08
N LYS A 78 -11.61 1.04 30.21
CA LYS A 78 -11.39 0.93 28.76
C LYS A 78 -10.03 0.34 28.31
N THR A 79 -9.03 0.24 29.18
CA THR A 79 -7.71 -0.32 28.83
C THR A 79 -7.53 -1.77 29.25
N LYS A 80 -8.35 -2.26 30.18
CA LYS A 80 -8.34 -3.64 30.66
C LYS A 80 -9.51 -4.47 30.14
N ASP A 81 -10.68 -3.84 29.98
CA ASP A 81 -11.90 -4.55 29.63
C ASP A 81 -11.83 -5.12 28.20
N PRO A 82 -12.24 -6.39 27.98
CA PRO A 82 -12.23 -7.02 26.66
C PRO A 82 -13.21 -6.35 25.69
N ALA A 83 -13.03 -6.59 24.39
CA ALA A 83 -13.99 -6.12 23.39
C ALA A 83 -15.34 -6.83 23.55
N ILE A 84 -16.44 -6.09 23.76
CA ILE A 84 -17.78 -6.68 23.86
C ILE A 84 -18.64 -6.26 22.67
N ILE A 85 -19.20 -7.26 21.99
CA ILE A 85 -20.06 -7.11 20.82
C ILE A 85 -21.38 -7.82 21.11
N ASN A 86 -22.50 -7.20 20.70
CA ASN A 86 -23.80 -7.86 20.66
C ASN A 86 -24.28 -8.01 19.22
N ILE A 87 -24.76 -9.19 18.87
CA ILE A 87 -25.43 -9.49 17.61
C ILE A 87 -26.85 -9.89 17.96
N ASP A 88 -27.85 -9.24 17.34
CA ASP A 88 -29.23 -9.64 17.57
C ASP A 88 -29.50 -11.03 16.98
N GLU A 89 -30.53 -11.72 17.49
CA GLU A 89 -30.80 -13.10 17.09
C GLU A 89 -31.12 -13.27 15.58
N ALA A 90 -31.61 -12.23 14.92
CA ALA A 90 -31.86 -12.26 13.48
C ALA A 90 -30.61 -11.96 12.64
N GLY A 91 -29.48 -11.62 13.28
CA GLY A 91 -28.23 -11.28 12.61
C GLY A 91 -28.35 -10.04 11.73
N LYS A 92 -29.19 -9.07 12.12
CA LYS A 92 -29.40 -7.82 11.34
C LYS A 92 -28.45 -6.71 11.75
N PHE A 93 -28.07 -6.70 13.01
CA PHE A 93 -27.27 -5.66 13.62
C PHE A 93 -26.13 -6.28 14.44
N VAL A 94 -24.96 -5.66 14.34
CA VAL A 94 -23.79 -5.97 15.17
C VAL A 94 -23.37 -4.71 15.92
N GLN A 95 -23.63 -4.67 17.23
CA GLN A 95 -23.39 -3.50 18.08
C GLN A 95 -22.04 -3.62 18.79
N SER A 96 -21.23 -2.57 18.69
CA SER A 96 -20.07 -2.38 19.58
C SER A 96 -20.59 -1.91 20.94
N VAL A 97 -20.42 -2.71 21.99
CA VAL A 97 -21.02 -2.46 23.31
C VAL A 97 -19.99 -1.89 24.29
N LEU A 98 -18.77 -2.43 24.31
CA LEU A 98 -17.73 -2.03 25.24
C LEU A 98 -16.34 -2.11 24.59
N SER A 99 -15.43 -1.24 25.00
CA SER A 99 -14.04 -1.21 24.53
C SER A 99 -13.93 -1.00 23.01
N GLY A 100 -14.74 -0.07 22.49
CA GLY A 100 -14.85 0.27 21.05
C GLY A 100 -13.51 0.48 20.35
N HIS A 101 -12.74 1.46 20.83
CA HIS A 101 -11.50 1.91 20.21
C HIS A 101 -10.29 1.05 20.63
N LEU A 102 -9.74 1.26 21.84
CA LEU A 102 -8.52 0.62 22.31
C LEU A 102 -8.61 -0.92 22.40
N GLY A 103 -9.78 -1.45 22.79
CA GLY A 103 -10.06 -2.89 22.83
C GLY A 103 -10.43 -3.47 21.46
N GLY A 104 -10.79 -2.63 20.49
CA GLY A 104 -11.09 -3.00 19.11
C GLY A 104 -12.48 -3.62 18.89
N ALA A 105 -13.47 -3.30 19.73
CA ALA A 105 -14.84 -3.75 19.51
C ALA A 105 -15.49 -3.12 18.27
N ASN A 106 -15.10 -1.89 17.88
CA ASN A 106 -15.60 -1.24 16.67
C ASN A 106 -15.15 -1.99 15.40
N GLU A 107 -13.86 -2.27 15.29
CA GLU A 107 -13.28 -3.04 14.19
C GLU A 107 -13.88 -4.46 14.13
N LEU A 108 -14.00 -5.12 15.29
CA LEU A 108 -14.58 -6.46 15.38
C LEU A 108 -16.06 -6.46 14.96
N ALA A 109 -16.84 -5.45 15.35
CA ALA A 109 -18.23 -5.30 14.95
C ALA A 109 -18.37 -5.15 13.42
N LEU A 110 -17.51 -4.34 12.77
CA LEU A 110 -17.49 -4.18 11.31
C LEU A 110 -17.14 -5.49 10.59
N ASN A 111 -16.14 -6.23 11.10
CA ASN A 111 -15.73 -7.50 10.52
C ASN A 111 -16.82 -8.55 10.64
N LEU A 112 -17.45 -8.66 11.82
CA LEU A 112 -18.58 -9.56 12.05
C LEU A 112 -19.76 -9.21 11.15
N ALA A 113 -20.08 -7.93 11.02
CA ALA A 113 -21.17 -7.45 10.17
C ALA A 113 -20.99 -7.87 8.70
N LYS A 114 -19.77 -7.78 8.16
CA LYS A 114 -19.44 -8.24 6.79
C LYS A 114 -19.68 -9.73 6.60
N VAL A 115 -19.33 -10.56 7.59
CA VAL A 115 -19.46 -12.03 7.50
C VAL A 115 -20.93 -12.45 7.38
N ILE A 116 -21.82 -11.80 8.12
CA ILE A 116 -23.24 -12.19 8.18
C ILE A 116 -24.16 -11.28 7.36
N GLY A 117 -23.61 -10.28 6.66
CA GLY A 117 -24.39 -9.30 5.90
C GLY A 117 -25.26 -8.38 6.78
N ALA A 118 -24.80 -8.10 8.01
CA ALA A 118 -25.49 -7.24 8.97
C ALA A 118 -25.03 -5.79 8.89
N GLN A 119 -25.75 -4.90 9.58
CA GLN A 119 -25.35 -3.52 9.81
C GLN A 119 -24.55 -3.40 11.12
N ALA A 120 -23.33 -2.86 11.05
CA ALA A 120 -22.58 -2.50 12.26
C ALA A 120 -23.16 -1.23 12.90
N VAL A 121 -23.26 -1.21 14.23
CA VAL A 121 -23.72 -0.07 15.03
C VAL A 121 -22.58 0.38 15.93
N ILE A 122 -21.98 1.52 15.59
CA ILE A 122 -20.87 2.17 16.31
C ILE A 122 -21.32 3.58 16.69
N THR A 123 -21.18 3.95 17.97
CA THR A 123 -21.75 5.20 18.52
C THR A 123 -20.72 6.13 19.16
N THR A 124 -19.43 5.79 19.09
CA THR A 124 -18.37 6.58 19.71
C THR A 124 -18.18 7.93 19.00
N ALA A 125 -17.96 9.00 19.78
CA ALA A 125 -18.05 10.40 19.30
C ALA A 125 -17.08 10.77 18.17
N SER A 126 -15.87 10.18 18.15
CA SER A 126 -14.90 10.32 17.05
C SER A 126 -15.40 9.70 15.75
N ASP A 127 -16.01 8.50 15.83
CA ASP A 127 -16.60 7.82 14.66
C ASP A 127 -17.89 8.51 14.20
N GLY A 128 -18.63 9.16 15.10
CA GLY A 128 -19.86 9.88 14.77
C GLY A 128 -19.66 11.20 14.02
N GLN A 129 -18.43 11.72 13.98
CA GLN A 129 -18.07 12.98 13.31
C GLN A 129 -17.11 12.78 12.13
N ASP A 130 -16.75 11.53 11.78
CA ASP A 130 -15.71 11.21 10.79
C ASP A 130 -14.35 11.91 11.05
N ILE A 131 -14.01 12.14 12.33
CA ILE A 131 -12.73 12.75 12.76
C ILE A 131 -11.80 11.69 13.37
N TRP A 132 -10.50 11.97 13.39
CA TRP A 132 -9.51 11.01 13.88
C TRP A 132 -9.64 10.71 15.38
N ALA A 133 -9.57 9.43 15.73
CA ALA A 133 -9.40 8.98 17.11
C ALA A 133 -7.94 9.09 17.55
N LEU A 134 -7.54 10.29 18.03
CA LEU A 134 -6.15 10.62 18.37
C LEU A 134 -5.50 9.63 19.36
N ASP A 135 -6.24 9.05 20.29
CA ASP A 135 -5.70 8.09 21.27
C ASP A 135 -5.35 6.73 20.67
N THR A 136 -5.86 6.39 19.49
CA THR A 136 -5.61 5.09 18.85
C THR A 136 -4.53 5.12 17.77
N LEU A 137 -4.31 6.28 17.13
CA LEU A 137 -3.40 6.42 15.98
C LEU A 137 -2.01 5.85 16.26
N ALA A 138 -1.47 6.11 17.44
CA ALA A 138 -0.15 5.62 17.82
C ALA A 138 -0.05 4.09 17.86
N LYS A 139 -1.07 3.42 18.37
CA LYS A 139 -1.11 1.95 18.37
C LYS A 139 -1.29 1.41 16.96
N THR A 140 -2.16 2.04 16.16
CA THR A 140 -2.46 1.62 14.78
C THR A 140 -1.23 1.69 13.87
N TYR A 141 -0.45 2.77 13.98
CA TYR A 141 0.69 3.03 13.10
C TYR A 141 2.06 2.77 13.76
N ASN A 142 2.07 2.16 14.95
CA ASN A 142 3.28 1.89 15.73
C ASN A 142 4.11 3.15 16.02
N TRP A 143 3.45 4.25 16.38
CA TRP A 143 4.09 5.47 16.85
C TRP A 143 4.13 5.50 18.38
N LYS A 144 4.99 6.36 18.92
CA LYS A 144 4.99 6.72 20.34
C LYS A 144 4.43 8.12 20.52
N THR A 145 3.66 8.34 21.57
CA THR A 145 2.95 9.60 21.75
C THR A 145 3.50 10.42 22.91
N GLN A 146 3.58 11.73 22.72
CA GLN A 146 3.87 12.70 23.76
C GLN A 146 2.93 13.90 23.61
N SER A 147 2.34 14.36 24.70
CA SER A 147 1.49 15.55 24.71
C SER A 147 2.06 16.61 25.66
N THR A 148 1.87 17.89 25.34
CA THR A 148 2.33 19.01 26.20
C THR A 148 1.36 19.28 27.36
N ILE A 149 0.09 18.89 27.20
CA ILE A 149 -0.96 18.91 28.21
C ILE A 149 -1.59 17.51 28.35
N GLY A 150 -2.58 17.35 29.22
CA GLY A 150 -3.26 16.06 29.40
C GLY A 150 -3.91 15.56 28.10
N MET A 151 -3.77 14.26 27.79
CA MET A 151 -4.33 13.67 26.56
C MET A 151 -5.84 13.94 26.39
N ASN A 152 -6.62 13.88 27.48
CA ASN A 152 -8.05 14.16 27.41
C ASN A 152 -8.35 15.62 27.00
N GLU A 153 -7.48 16.56 27.35
CA GLU A 153 -7.61 17.97 26.98
C GLU A 153 -7.26 18.19 25.51
N ILE A 154 -6.21 17.53 25.00
CA ILE A 154 -5.90 17.48 23.56
C ILE A 154 -7.10 16.93 22.77
N ILE A 155 -7.65 15.80 23.20
CA ILE A 155 -8.81 15.18 22.56
C ILE A 155 -10.02 16.13 22.61
N SER A 156 -10.24 16.83 23.72
CA SER A 156 -11.29 17.82 23.85
C SER A 156 -11.13 18.97 22.85
N LEU A 157 -9.93 19.53 22.70
CA LEU A 157 -9.66 20.57 21.68
C LEU A 157 -9.99 20.06 20.28
N PHE A 158 -9.56 18.84 19.96
CA PHE A 158 -9.75 18.27 18.63
C PHE A 158 -11.22 17.95 18.33
N VAL A 159 -11.94 17.33 19.26
CA VAL A 159 -13.38 16.98 19.12
C VAL A 159 -14.27 18.23 19.09
N ASN A 160 -13.80 19.34 19.64
CA ASN A 160 -14.46 20.65 19.53
C ASN A 160 -14.04 21.43 18.27
N ASN A 161 -13.43 20.76 17.29
CA ASN A 161 -13.06 21.30 15.98
C ASN A 161 -12.18 22.57 16.05
N LYS A 162 -11.32 22.65 17.06
CA LYS A 162 -10.41 23.79 17.21
C LYS A 162 -9.43 23.84 16.03
N PRO A 163 -9.11 25.04 15.48
CA PRO A 163 -8.16 25.15 14.37
C PRO A 163 -6.86 24.43 14.70
N THR A 164 -6.52 23.42 13.89
CA THR A 164 -5.42 22.50 14.18
C THR A 164 -4.38 22.52 13.08
N ALA A 165 -3.12 22.76 13.43
CA ALA A 165 -2.00 22.56 12.51
C ALA A 165 -1.51 21.11 12.61
N LEU A 166 -1.38 20.42 11.48
CA LEU A 166 -0.80 19.08 11.39
C LEU A 166 0.52 19.14 10.64
N LEU A 167 1.64 18.80 11.28
CA LEU A 167 2.94 18.62 10.62
C LEU A 167 3.16 17.15 10.24
N LEU A 168 3.47 16.91 8.97
CA LEU A 168 3.88 15.62 8.43
C LEU A 168 5.24 15.78 7.71
N ASP A 169 6.31 15.98 8.48
CA ASP A 169 7.68 16.15 7.96
C ASP A 169 8.35 14.81 7.54
N ILE A 170 7.63 13.71 7.72
CA ILE A 170 7.91 12.39 7.16
C ILE A 170 6.74 11.89 6.32
N LYS A 171 6.91 10.71 5.73
CA LYS A 171 5.85 9.98 5.02
C LYS A 171 5.85 8.52 5.44
N ASP A 172 4.80 8.08 6.11
CA ASP A 172 4.52 6.66 6.32
C ASP A 172 3.03 6.36 6.04
N LYS A 173 2.59 5.12 6.31
CA LYS A 173 1.19 4.72 6.10
C LYS A 173 0.20 5.55 6.92
N GLY A 174 0.57 5.97 8.12
CA GLY A 174 -0.28 6.80 8.96
C GLY A 174 -0.33 8.24 8.47
N CYS A 175 0.78 8.81 7.98
CA CYS A 175 0.77 10.11 7.30
C CYS A 175 -0.21 10.12 6.12
N THR A 176 -0.16 9.10 5.24
CA THR A 176 -1.07 8.98 4.10
C THR A 176 -2.53 8.89 4.55
N PHE A 177 -2.82 8.12 5.62
CA PHE A 177 -4.17 8.05 6.18
C PHE A 177 -4.65 9.42 6.69
N LEU A 178 -3.80 10.17 7.40
CA LEU A 178 -4.13 11.50 7.90
C LEU A 178 -4.37 12.48 6.74
N GLU A 179 -3.51 12.50 5.71
CA GLU A 179 -3.71 13.36 4.54
C GLU A 179 -5.05 13.07 3.84
N LYS A 180 -5.37 11.79 3.65
CA LYS A 180 -6.58 11.35 2.96
C LYS A 180 -7.86 11.63 3.73
N ASN A 181 -7.85 11.48 5.05
CA ASN A 181 -9.04 11.58 5.90
C ASN A 181 -9.01 12.83 6.78
N LYS A 182 -8.42 13.92 6.28
CA LYS A 182 -8.23 15.17 7.02
C LYS A 182 -9.55 15.88 7.34
N PRO A 183 -9.88 16.16 8.61
CA PRO A 183 -11.00 17.02 8.96
C PRO A 183 -10.82 18.45 8.42
N ASP A 184 -11.91 19.15 8.15
CA ASP A 184 -11.89 20.48 7.52
C ASP A 184 -11.14 21.53 8.36
N PHE A 185 -11.20 21.44 9.68
CA PHE A 185 -10.54 22.36 10.62
C PHE A 185 -9.04 22.07 10.83
N VAL A 186 -8.49 21.07 10.15
CA VAL A 186 -7.05 20.74 10.19
C VAL A 186 -6.35 21.27 8.95
N THR A 187 -5.22 21.94 9.12
CA THR A 187 -4.33 22.35 8.02
C THR A 187 -3.05 21.55 8.05
N VAL A 188 -2.70 20.90 6.93
CA VAL A 188 -1.48 20.09 6.81
C VAL A 188 -0.30 20.96 6.38
N TYR A 189 0.84 20.71 7.01
CA TYR A 189 2.13 21.31 6.70
C TYR A 189 3.18 20.21 6.57
N TYR A 190 4.18 20.43 5.73
CA TYR A 190 5.32 19.52 5.54
C TYR A 190 6.64 20.10 6.07
N SER A 191 6.59 21.33 6.58
CA SER A 191 7.72 22.02 7.17
C SER A 191 7.25 22.76 8.41
N TYR A 192 7.92 22.52 9.54
CA TYR A 192 7.64 23.20 10.80
C TYR A 192 7.73 24.73 10.65
N LYS A 193 8.67 25.21 9.83
CA LYS A 193 8.91 26.65 9.60
C LYS A 193 7.78 27.35 8.85
N ALA A 194 6.95 26.60 8.13
CA ALA A 194 5.81 27.16 7.38
C ALA A 194 4.57 27.40 8.26
N ILE A 195 4.60 26.94 9.52
CA ILE A 195 3.45 27.00 10.41
C ILE A 195 3.39 28.37 11.11
N ASP A 196 2.30 29.09 10.87
CA ASP A 196 1.94 30.29 11.62
C ASP A 196 1.04 29.90 12.79
N PHE A 197 1.64 29.67 13.96
CA PHE A 197 0.94 29.21 15.16
C PHE A 197 -0.14 30.17 15.67
N SER A 198 -0.14 31.45 15.26
CA SER A 198 -1.18 32.41 15.68
C SER A 198 -2.58 32.06 15.17
N LYS A 199 -2.67 31.19 14.16
CA LYS A 199 -3.93 30.74 13.53
C LYS A 199 -4.52 29.48 14.14
N TYR A 200 -3.82 28.86 15.09
CA TYR A 200 -4.14 27.52 15.57
C TYR A 200 -4.21 27.47 17.09
N GLU A 201 -5.11 26.62 17.60
CA GLU A 201 -5.26 26.35 19.03
C GLU A 201 -4.68 24.97 19.41
N LEU A 202 -4.44 24.10 18.42
CA LEU A 202 -3.84 22.79 18.60
C LEU A 202 -2.77 22.52 17.53
N PHE A 203 -1.67 21.91 17.96
CA PHE A 203 -0.64 21.39 17.07
C PHE A 203 -0.56 19.86 17.15
N ILE A 204 -0.52 19.19 16.02
CA ILE A 204 -0.27 17.76 15.92
C ILE A 204 0.94 17.56 15.00
N ALA A 205 1.86 16.68 15.35
CA ALA A 205 3.00 16.35 14.49
C ALA A 205 3.21 14.84 14.42
N VAL A 206 3.37 14.31 13.21
CA VAL A 206 3.96 12.97 12.99
C VAL A 206 5.37 13.19 12.49
N THR A 207 6.36 12.89 13.33
CA THR A 207 7.75 13.34 13.11
C THR A 207 8.75 12.39 13.75
N TYR A 208 10.03 12.57 13.46
CA TYR A 208 11.14 12.04 14.27
C TYR A 208 11.85 13.11 15.10
N THR A 209 11.52 14.39 14.87
CA THR A 209 12.19 15.55 15.45
C THR A 209 11.49 16.02 16.72
N VAL A 210 12.25 16.43 17.73
CA VAL A 210 11.73 17.08 18.93
C VAL A 210 11.49 18.56 18.61
N TYR A 211 10.23 18.93 18.44
CA TYR A 211 9.81 20.32 18.25
C TYR A 211 9.24 20.93 19.54
N THR A 212 9.26 22.26 19.62
CA THR A 212 8.65 23.03 20.70
C THR A 212 7.63 24.00 20.13
N ALA A 213 6.34 23.66 20.25
CA ALA A 213 5.25 24.54 19.86
C ALA A 213 4.81 25.47 21.00
N PRO A 214 4.38 26.71 20.71
CA PRO A 214 3.89 27.67 21.69
C PRO A 214 2.44 27.43 22.14
N ILE A 215 1.76 26.43 21.57
CA ILE A 215 0.36 26.06 21.83
C ILE A 215 0.29 24.59 22.29
N PRO A 216 -0.85 24.12 22.83
CA PRO A 216 -1.08 22.70 23.08
C PRO A 216 -0.67 21.83 21.90
N ALA A 217 0.10 20.77 22.16
CA ALA A 217 0.70 19.96 21.11
C ALA A 217 0.64 18.47 21.42
N LEU A 218 0.43 17.69 20.37
CA LEU A 218 0.46 16.23 20.35
C LEU A 218 1.50 15.76 19.33
N TYR A 219 2.52 15.05 19.81
CA TYR A 219 3.57 14.48 19.00
C TYR A 219 3.36 12.98 18.87
N TYR A 220 3.38 12.49 17.64
CA TYR A 220 3.54 11.09 17.28
C TYR A 220 4.95 10.88 16.72
N TYR A 221 5.80 10.24 17.51
CA TYR A 221 7.14 9.87 17.11
C TYR A 221 7.12 8.54 16.36
N ALA A 222 7.38 8.61 15.05
CA ALA A 222 7.41 7.44 14.19
C ALA A 222 8.79 6.75 14.26
N PRO A 223 8.87 5.42 14.36
CA PRO A 223 10.13 4.69 14.41
C PRO A 223 10.76 4.60 13.01
N VAL A 224 11.42 5.67 12.58
CA VAL A 224 11.96 5.84 11.22
C VAL A 224 13.46 6.14 11.17
N ILE A 225 14.11 6.33 12.32
CA ILE A 225 15.54 6.62 12.41
C ILE A 225 16.31 5.31 12.61
N THR A 226 17.23 5.03 11.70
CA THR A 226 18.16 3.92 11.85
C THR A 226 19.48 4.44 12.40
N MET A 227 20.07 3.65 13.30
CA MET A 227 21.29 4.02 13.99
C MET A 227 22.39 3.01 13.67
N GLY A 228 23.56 3.50 13.33
CA GLY A 228 24.78 2.70 13.27
C GLY A 228 25.73 3.09 14.40
N MET A 229 26.27 2.09 15.09
CA MET A 229 27.19 2.31 16.21
C MET A 229 28.48 1.48 16.07
N GLY A 230 29.56 2.03 16.61
CA GLY A 230 30.83 1.33 16.82
C GLY A 230 31.38 1.68 18.20
N CYS A 231 32.09 0.77 18.86
CA CYS A 231 32.64 1.02 20.20
C CYS A 231 33.88 0.17 20.49
N SER A 232 34.61 0.55 21.54
CA SER A 232 35.58 -0.35 22.20
C SER A 232 34.85 -1.53 22.85
N ARG A 233 35.50 -2.68 23.02
CA ARG A 233 34.90 -3.85 23.71
C ARG A 233 34.56 -3.54 25.18
N ASP A 234 33.51 -4.20 25.66
CA ASP A 234 33.04 -4.18 27.05
C ASP A 234 32.67 -2.77 27.53
N ILE A 235 32.12 -1.94 26.64
CA ILE A 235 31.72 -0.57 26.98
C ILE A 235 30.59 -0.60 28.01
N GLU A 236 30.58 0.35 28.94
CA GLU A 236 29.60 0.39 30.02
C GLU A 236 28.20 0.76 29.47
N SER A 237 27.22 -0.14 29.61
CA SER A 237 25.87 0.02 29.04
C SER A 237 25.18 1.32 29.48
N ASP A 238 25.24 1.65 30.77
CA ASP A 238 24.58 2.83 31.33
C ASP A 238 25.19 4.13 30.79
N LEU A 239 26.52 4.19 30.72
CA LEU A 239 27.23 5.37 30.18
C LEU A 239 27.01 5.52 28.67
N LEU A 240 26.92 4.40 27.94
CA LEU A 240 26.59 4.42 26.53
C LEU A 240 25.18 4.98 26.30
N GLU A 241 24.18 4.52 27.07
CA GLU A 241 22.80 5.00 26.94
C GLU A 241 22.69 6.49 27.26
N VAL A 242 23.33 6.96 28.33
CA VAL A 242 23.35 8.39 28.68
C VAL A 242 23.96 9.22 27.54
N SER A 243 25.14 8.84 27.06
CA SER A 243 25.83 9.53 25.96
C SER A 243 25.00 9.52 24.67
N PHE A 244 24.30 8.41 24.40
CA PHE A 244 23.40 8.32 23.25
C PHE A 244 22.21 9.27 23.38
N ARG A 245 21.54 9.32 24.54
CA ARG A 245 20.41 10.23 24.79
C ARG A 245 20.82 11.69 24.65
N GLU A 246 21.98 12.07 25.17
CA GLU A 246 22.54 13.41 25.00
C GLU A 246 22.76 13.76 23.53
N GLN A 247 23.30 12.82 22.74
CA GLN A 247 23.53 13.04 21.31
C GLN A 247 22.21 13.27 20.55
N LEU A 248 21.17 12.48 20.85
CA LEU A 248 19.85 12.68 20.25
C LEU A 248 19.26 14.04 20.63
N GLN A 249 19.35 14.42 21.91
CA GLN A 249 18.83 15.69 22.40
C GLN A 249 19.52 16.88 21.74
N GLN A 250 20.84 16.86 21.59
CA GLN A 250 21.61 17.92 20.92
C GLN A 250 21.23 18.10 19.45
N ASN A 251 20.75 17.04 18.79
CA ASN A 251 20.35 17.06 17.39
C ASN A 251 18.82 17.14 17.21
N ASN A 252 18.06 17.38 18.30
CA ASN A 252 16.60 17.42 18.32
C ASN A 252 15.96 16.16 17.72
N ILE A 253 16.53 14.98 17.94
CA ILE A 253 15.97 13.70 17.47
C ILE A 253 15.27 13.04 18.65
N ALA A 254 14.03 12.60 18.44
CA ALA A 254 13.28 11.95 19.50
C ALA A 254 13.78 10.51 19.71
N TYR A 255 14.08 10.18 20.96
CA TYR A 255 14.52 8.85 21.38
C TYR A 255 13.54 7.74 20.95
N ALA A 256 12.25 8.06 20.92
CA ALA A 256 11.19 7.15 20.50
C ALA A 256 11.16 6.85 18.99
N SER A 257 11.88 7.62 18.18
CA SER A 257 11.89 7.49 16.71
C SER A 257 12.94 6.51 16.20
N ILE A 258 13.74 5.94 17.10
CA ILE A 258 14.77 4.96 16.74
C ILE A 258 14.09 3.65 16.37
N LYS A 259 14.39 3.17 15.16
CA LYS A 259 13.80 1.99 14.54
C LYS A 259 14.67 0.74 14.70
N SER A 260 15.99 0.90 14.59
CA SER A 260 16.94 -0.22 14.54
C SER A 260 18.37 0.22 14.85
N LEU A 261 19.16 -0.70 15.39
CA LEU A 261 20.58 -0.53 15.71
C LEU A 261 21.43 -1.43 14.82
N GLY A 262 22.50 -0.88 14.24
CA GLY A 262 23.41 -1.55 13.31
C GLY A 262 24.86 -1.51 13.77
N SER A 263 25.62 -2.59 13.56
CA SER A 263 27.07 -2.60 13.76
C SER A 263 27.79 -3.65 12.89
N LEU A 264 29.11 -3.79 13.05
CA LEU A 264 29.91 -4.83 12.40
C LEU A 264 29.68 -6.19 13.08
N GLY A 265 29.75 -7.28 12.31
CA GLY A 265 29.55 -8.67 12.74
C GLY A 265 30.29 -9.06 14.00
N VAL A 266 31.54 -8.61 14.15
CA VAL A 266 32.36 -8.85 15.35
C VAL A 266 31.70 -8.31 16.63
N LYS A 267 30.70 -7.43 16.55
CA LYS A 267 30.00 -6.83 17.68
C LYS A 267 28.65 -7.47 18.01
N HIS A 268 28.33 -8.63 17.42
CA HIS A 268 27.04 -9.30 17.65
C HIS A 268 26.76 -9.65 19.12
N ASP A 269 27.80 -9.81 19.93
CA ASP A 269 27.76 -10.18 21.35
C ASP A 269 28.07 -9.00 22.29
N GLU A 270 28.14 -7.76 21.77
CA GLU A 270 28.41 -6.59 22.61
C GLU A 270 27.26 -6.29 23.56
N VAL A 271 27.49 -6.52 24.86
CA VAL A 271 26.48 -6.43 25.92
C VAL A 271 25.79 -5.07 25.94
N ALA A 272 26.53 -3.97 25.74
CA ALA A 272 25.97 -2.63 25.75
C ALA A 272 25.02 -2.36 24.57
N PHE A 273 25.29 -2.90 23.37
CA PHE A 273 24.41 -2.75 22.22
C PHE A 273 23.14 -3.59 22.37
N ILE A 274 23.27 -4.82 22.89
CA ILE A 274 22.13 -5.67 23.20
C ILE A 274 21.25 -5.01 24.27
N ALA A 275 21.85 -4.46 25.33
CA ALA A 275 21.13 -3.75 26.39
C ALA A 275 20.37 -2.54 25.84
N LEU A 276 21.03 -1.71 25.02
CA LEU A 276 20.41 -0.54 24.39
C LEU A 276 19.26 -0.92 23.45
N ALA A 277 19.45 -1.95 22.61
CA ALA A 277 18.41 -2.44 21.71
C ALA A 277 17.19 -3.00 22.47
N ASN A 278 17.42 -3.72 23.58
CA ASN A 278 16.36 -4.21 24.45
C ASN A 278 15.61 -3.08 25.16
N ALA A 279 16.33 -2.05 25.65
CA ALA A 279 15.72 -0.88 26.28
C ALA A 279 14.81 -0.11 25.31
N LEU A 280 15.22 -0.01 24.05
CA LEU A 280 14.46 0.60 22.96
C LEU A 280 13.38 -0.32 22.36
N GLN A 281 13.43 -1.62 22.62
CA GLN A 281 12.61 -2.66 21.97
C GLN A 281 12.76 -2.68 20.44
N ILE A 282 13.99 -2.53 19.95
CA ILE A 282 14.32 -2.48 18.52
C ILE A 282 15.24 -3.64 18.12
N PRO A 283 15.25 -4.04 16.84
CA PRO A 283 16.21 -5.01 16.35
C PRO A 283 17.65 -4.47 16.38
N PHE A 284 18.58 -5.31 16.86
CA PHE A 284 20.02 -5.16 16.66
C PHE A 284 20.46 -6.06 15.50
N ILE A 285 21.03 -5.45 14.47
CA ILE A 285 21.47 -6.13 13.24
C ILE A 285 22.97 -5.89 13.09
N THR A 286 23.68 -6.92 12.65
CA THR A 286 25.10 -6.82 12.34
C THR A 286 25.39 -7.15 10.88
N PHE A 287 26.38 -6.47 10.31
CA PHE A 287 26.79 -6.61 8.91
C PHE A 287 28.20 -7.17 8.79
N THR A 288 28.48 -7.81 7.68
CA THR A 288 29.83 -8.23 7.27
C THR A 288 30.67 -7.02 6.83
N ALA A 289 31.99 -7.19 6.78
CA ALA A 289 32.88 -6.14 6.30
C ALA A 289 32.60 -5.74 4.85
N ASP A 290 32.28 -6.72 3.99
CA ASP A 290 31.96 -6.50 2.58
C ASP A 290 30.68 -5.69 2.39
N GLU A 291 29.63 -6.00 3.17
CA GLU A 291 28.40 -5.21 3.18
C GLU A 291 28.66 -3.76 3.61
N LEU A 292 29.46 -3.54 4.66
CA LEU A 292 29.76 -2.18 5.12
C LEU A 292 30.60 -1.40 4.10
N ASN A 293 31.57 -2.06 3.44
CA ASN A 293 32.41 -1.43 2.42
C ASN A 293 31.68 -1.18 1.10
N SER A 294 30.47 -1.73 0.90
CA SER A 294 29.62 -1.39 -0.25
C SER A 294 29.05 0.03 -0.16
N LYS A 295 29.20 0.71 0.98
CA LYS A 295 28.75 2.08 1.21
C LYS A 295 29.92 3.05 1.22
N VAL A 296 29.72 4.19 0.54
CA VAL A 296 30.67 5.30 0.57
C VAL A 296 30.42 6.09 1.85
N ALA A 297 31.35 6.02 2.79
CA ALA A 297 31.24 6.73 4.05
C ALA A 297 31.79 8.17 3.91
N ALA A 298 31.04 9.17 4.38
CA ALA A 298 31.49 10.56 4.40
C ALA A 298 32.77 10.72 5.24
N ASN A 299 32.86 9.98 6.34
CA ASN A 299 34.01 10.03 7.25
C ASN A 299 34.64 8.62 7.38
N PRO A 300 35.55 8.21 6.47
CA PRO A 300 36.29 6.97 6.64
C PRO A 300 37.18 7.00 7.91
N SER A 301 37.61 5.85 8.38
CA SER A 301 38.39 5.70 9.61
C SER A 301 39.57 4.76 9.40
N GLU A 302 40.77 5.32 9.23
CA GLU A 302 42.03 4.57 9.02
C GLU A 302 42.30 3.53 10.14
N VAL A 303 41.95 3.86 11.39
CA VAL A 303 42.10 2.97 12.54
C VAL A 303 41.17 1.75 12.46
N VAL A 304 39.98 1.92 11.87
CA VAL A 304 39.00 0.82 11.71
C VAL A 304 39.39 0.00 10.48
N MET A 305 39.84 0.67 9.40
CA MET A 305 40.33 0.00 8.21
C MET A 305 41.53 -0.90 8.52
N SER A 306 42.53 -0.40 9.26
CA SER A 306 43.72 -1.18 9.61
C SER A 306 43.43 -2.37 10.53
N LYS A 307 42.41 -2.28 11.40
CA LYS A 307 42.10 -3.32 12.40
C LYS A 307 41.03 -4.32 11.95
N LEU A 308 40.04 -3.85 11.21
CA LEU A 308 38.79 -4.58 10.94
C LEU A 308 38.48 -4.65 9.44
N GLY A 309 39.27 -4.02 8.58
CA GLY A 309 39.09 -4.04 7.13
C GLY A 309 37.89 -3.24 6.64
N VAL A 310 37.35 -2.31 7.45
CA VAL A 310 36.14 -1.55 7.13
C VAL A 310 36.40 -0.04 7.18
N LEU A 311 35.90 0.70 6.18
CA LEU A 311 36.08 2.15 6.08
C LEU A 311 35.29 2.92 7.16
N SER A 312 34.05 2.53 7.45
CA SER A 312 33.23 3.14 8.51
C SER A 312 32.20 2.14 9.01
N VAL A 313 32.14 1.89 10.32
CA VAL A 313 31.11 1.00 10.89
C VAL A 313 29.81 1.75 11.11
N ALA A 314 29.87 2.90 11.79
CA ALA A 314 28.68 3.65 12.19
C ALA A 314 27.88 4.14 10.97
N GLU A 315 28.51 4.86 10.04
CA GLU A 315 27.80 5.44 8.89
C GLU A 315 27.29 4.36 7.93
N ALA A 316 28.13 3.39 7.58
CA ALA A 316 27.72 2.29 6.68
C ALA A 316 26.58 1.46 7.27
N SER A 317 26.62 1.15 8.57
CA SER A 317 25.53 0.40 9.21
C SER A 317 24.22 1.19 9.22
N ALA A 318 24.27 2.51 9.49
CA ALA A 318 23.08 3.37 9.44
C ALA A 318 22.49 3.42 8.01
N MET A 319 23.33 3.67 7.01
CA MET A 319 22.95 3.73 5.60
C MET A 319 22.35 2.42 5.08
N LEU A 320 22.94 1.27 5.41
CA LEU A 320 22.42 -0.05 5.02
C LEU A 320 21.05 -0.32 5.64
N LEU A 321 20.87 -0.03 6.93
CA LEU A 321 19.59 -0.20 7.61
C LEU A 321 18.50 0.70 7.02
N ALA A 322 18.82 1.96 6.73
CA ALA A 322 17.89 2.91 6.14
C ALA A 322 17.69 2.73 4.62
N GLN A 323 18.51 1.89 3.96
CA GLN A 323 18.53 1.73 2.51
C GLN A 323 18.71 3.06 1.76
N THR A 324 19.56 3.94 2.29
CA THR A 324 19.87 5.26 1.75
C THR A 324 21.35 5.54 1.88
N ASP A 325 21.85 6.53 1.15
CA ASP A 325 23.21 7.07 1.31
C ASP A 325 23.20 8.39 2.11
N ASP A 326 22.01 8.88 2.48
CA ASP A 326 21.83 10.10 3.26
C ASP A 326 22.04 9.84 4.77
N LEU A 327 22.83 10.69 5.41
CA LEU A 327 22.99 10.74 6.87
C LEU A 327 22.26 11.97 7.43
N ILE A 328 21.46 11.77 8.47
CA ILE A 328 20.90 12.90 9.26
C ILE A 328 21.88 13.35 10.34
N LEU A 329 22.77 12.44 10.76
CA LEU A 329 23.88 12.71 11.66
C LEU A 329 25.08 11.92 11.17
N GLU A 330 26.08 12.62 10.66
CA GLU A 330 27.38 12.04 10.34
C GLU A 330 28.08 11.49 11.59
N LYS A 331 29.13 10.68 11.39
CA LYS A 331 29.85 10.01 12.47
C LYS A 331 30.31 10.97 13.57
N GLN A 332 29.72 10.83 14.76
CA GLN A 332 30.17 11.48 15.98
C GLN A 332 31.11 10.57 16.74
N LYS A 333 32.26 11.08 17.18
CA LYS A 333 33.23 10.33 18.01
C LYS A 333 33.12 10.79 19.45
N LEU A 334 32.56 9.93 20.31
CA LEU A 334 32.21 10.27 21.68
C LEU A 334 33.12 9.53 22.68
N HIS A 335 33.42 10.21 23.80
CA HIS A 335 34.23 9.69 24.88
C HIS A 335 33.38 9.58 26.15
N LEU A 336 33.41 8.43 26.79
CA LEU A 336 32.76 8.22 28.09
C LEU A 336 33.67 8.70 29.22
N SER A 337 33.08 8.93 30.39
CA SER A 337 33.82 9.24 31.63
C SER A 337 34.82 8.15 32.03
N SER A 338 34.60 6.89 31.61
CA SER A 338 35.54 5.77 31.76
C SER A 338 36.77 5.84 30.85
N GLY A 339 36.80 6.77 29.89
CA GLY A 339 37.84 6.89 28.86
C GLY A 339 37.61 6.00 27.63
N LYS A 340 36.61 5.11 27.65
CA LYS A 340 36.20 4.32 26.47
C LYS A 340 35.53 5.19 25.42
N LYS A 341 35.62 4.75 24.16
CA LYS A 341 35.11 5.50 23.01
C LYS A 341 34.03 4.73 22.27
N HIS A 342 33.04 5.46 21.79
CA HIS A 342 32.05 4.97 20.84
C HIS A 342 31.81 5.98 19.73
N THR A 343 31.22 5.50 18.65
CA THR A 343 30.84 6.28 17.49
C THR A 343 29.41 6.00 17.13
N ILE A 344 28.69 7.05 16.73
CA ILE A 344 27.30 6.98 16.32
C ILE A 344 27.11 7.73 15.00
N ALA A 345 26.26 7.20 14.14
CA ALA A 345 25.72 7.86 12.97
C ALA A 345 24.24 7.49 12.82
N LEU A 346 23.46 8.38 12.22
CA LEU A 346 22.01 8.20 12.07
C LEU A 346 21.59 8.48 10.62
N SER A 347 20.61 7.70 10.13
CA SER A 347 19.96 7.90 8.84
C SER A 347 18.44 7.76 8.98
N LEU A 348 17.70 8.60 8.26
CA LEU A 348 16.25 8.44 8.08
C LEU A 348 16.00 7.30 7.09
N ASP A 349 15.10 6.37 7.42
CA ASP A 349 14.68 5.30 6.50
C ASP A 349 14.20 5.89 5.17
N LYS A 350 14.72 5.36 4.04
CA LYS A 350 14.36 5.80 2.69
C LYS A 350 12.85 5.86 2.48
N LYS A 351 12.09 4.93 3.07
CA LYS A 351 10.63 4.87 2.94
C LYS A 351 9.90 5.95 3.73
N ALA A 352 10.54 6.47 4.78
CA ALA A 352 10.00 7.51 5.64
C ALA A 352 10.30 8.93 5.13
N LYS A 353 11.28 9.07 4.23
CA LYS A 353 11.64 10.36 3.64
C LYS A 353 10.46 10.85 2.80
N ARG A 354 9.98 12.04 3.10
CA ARG A 354 9.03 12.76 2.24
C ARG A 354 9.80 13.26 1.02
N LYS A 355 9.84 12.43 -0.02
CA LYS A 355 10.38 12.77 -1.33
C LYS A 355 9.25 13.07 -2.30
N ALA A 356 9.51 13.96 -3.25
CA ALA A 356 8.69 14.03 -4.45
C ALA A 356 8.81 12.73 -5.24
N GLU A 357 7.74 12.37 -5.92
CA GLU A 357 7.71 11.21 -6.80
C GLU A 357 6.97 11.60 -8.07
N ILE A 358 7.54 11.21 -9.22
CA ILE A 358 6.86 11.29 -10.51
C ILE A 358 6.30 9.91 -10.84
N VAL A 359 4.98 9.80 -11.00
CA VAL A 359 4.34 8.53 -11.36
C VAL A 359 3.74 8.63 -12.75
N ILE A 360 4.27 7.81 -13.67
CA ILE A 360 3.71 7.65 -15.01
C ILE A 360 2.58 6.63 -14.92
N VAL A 361 1.35 7.06 -15.19
CA VAL A 361 0.15 6.26 -15.00
C VAL A 361 -0.52 5.96 -16.33
N GLY A 362 -0.71 4.68 -16.62
CA GLY A 362 -1.58 4.22 -17.70
C GLY A 362 -3.04 4.56 -17.41
N ALA A 363 -3.58 5.51 -18.15
CA ALA A 363 -4.95 6.02 -18.01
C ALA A 363 -6.01 5.01 -18.50
N GLY A 364 -5.61 3.97 -19.21
CA GLY A 364 -6.54 3.04 -19.85
C GLY A 364 -6.99 3.50 -21.24
N PRO A 365 -7.91 2.76 -21.88
CA PRO A 365 -8.24 2.91 -23.29
C PRO A 365 -9.17 4.10 -23.62
N GLY A 366 -9.82 4.68 -22.62
CA GLY A 366 -10.78 5.76 -22.83
C GLY A 366 -11.80 5.96 -21.73
N ALA A 367 -12.47 4.90 -21.27
CA ALA A 367 -13.41 5.03 -20.16
C ALA A 367 -12.66 5.29 -18.83
N ALA A 368 -13.12 6.28 -18.06
CA ALA A 368 -12.45 6.69 -16.81
C ALA A 368 -12.46 5.60 -15.73
N ASP A 369 -13.42 4.68 -15.75
CA ASP A 369 -13.52 3.54 -14.83
C ASP A 369 -12.61 2.36 -15.21
N LEU A 370 -11.93 2.43 -16.36
CA LEU A 370 -10.93 1.45 -16.79
C LEU A 370 -9.49 1.84 -16.40
N ILE A 371 -9.30 2.95 -15.67
CA ILE A 371 -8.06 3.17 -14.93
C ILE A 371 -7.95 2.13 -13.80
N CYS A 372 -6.74 1.66 -13.51
CA CYS A 372 -6.56 0.76 -12.37
C CYS A 372 -6.79 1.49 -11.04
N VAL A 373 -7.14 0.74 -9.99
CA VAL A 373 -7.40 1.30 -8.65
C VAL A 373 -6.24 2.16 -8.16
N LYS A 374 -5.00 1.68 -8.31
CA LYS A 374 -3.78 2.42 -7.95
C LYS A 374 -3.66 3.73 -8.73
N GLY A 375 -3.98 3.73 -10.03
CA GLY A 375 -3.95 4.93 -10.87
C GLY A 375 -4.96 5.98 -10.42
N LYS A 376 -6.17 5.55 -10.04
CA LYS A 376 -7.19 6.43 -9.46
C LYS A 376 -6.75 7.03 -8.12
N GLU A 377 -6.26 6.19 -7.19
CA GLU A 377 -5.78 6.65 -5.88
C GLU A 377 -4.67 7.70 -6.02
N LEU A 378 -3.75 7.50 -6.98
CA LEU A 378 -2.70 8.48 -7.27
C LEU A 378 -3.25 9.81 -7.80
N LEU A 379 -4.30 9.79 -8.63
CA LEU A 379 -4.95 11.02 -9.09
C LEU A 379 -5.64 11.77 -7.95
N GLU A 380 -6.23 11.04 -6.99
CA GLU A 380 -6.85 11.63 -5.79
C GLU A 380 -5.81 12.28 -4.86
N GLU A 381 -4.56 11.79 -4.87
CA GLU A 381 -3.49 12.27 -4.00
C GLU A 381 -2.56 13.29 -4.65
N ALA A 382 -2.46 13.33 -5.98
CA ALA A 382 -1.48 14.13 -6.71
C ALA A 382 -1.62 15.64 -6.49
N ASP A 383 -0.49 16.33 -6.36
CA ASP A 383 -0.41 17.79 -6.34
C ASP A 383 -0.33 18.38 -7.76
N LEU A 384 0.26 17.64 -8.70
CA LEU A 384 0.35 17.98 -10.12
C LEU A 384 -0.12 16.80 -10.97
N ILE A 385 -1.04 17.05 -11.91
CA ILE A 385 -1.49 16.07 -12.89
C ILE A 385 -1.22 16.64 -14.30
N LEU A 386 -0.32 15.99 -15.02
CA LEU A 386 -0.04 16.27 -16.44
C LEU A 386 -0.65 15.17 -17.30
N TYR A 387 -1.61 15.51 -18.17
CA TYR A 387 -2.26 14.53 -19.04
C TYR A 387 -2.06 14.85 -20.52
N ALA A 388 -1.83 13.80 -21.32
CA ALA A 388 -1.62 13.89 -22.76
C ALA A 388 -2.94 14.05 -23.55
N GLY A 389 -3.57 15.23 -23.46
CA GLY A 389 -4.54 15.71 -24.45
C GLY A 389 -5.75 14.83 -24.78
N SER A 390 -6.18 14.90 -26.05
CA SER A 390 -7.42 14.29 -26.59
C SER A 390 -7.49 12.76 -26.53
N LEU A 391 -6.42 12.10 -26.10
CA LEU A 391 -6.34 10.64 -25.93
C LEU A 391 -6.64 10.20 -24.49
N ILE A 392 -6.89 11.14 -23.59
CA ILE A 392 -7.21 10.90 -22.19
C ILE A 392 -8.55 11.56 -21.88
N PRO A 393 -9.54 10.84 -21.34
CA PRO A 393 -10.83 11.41 -20.99
C PRO A 393 -10.67 12.51 -19.94
N VAL A 394 -11.34 13.64 -20.13
CA VAL A 394 -11.35 14.71 -19.13
C VAL A 394 -11.94 14.22 -17.80
N GLU A 395 -12.81 13.22 -17.85
CA GLU A 395 -13.42 12.62 -16.66
C GLU A 395 -12.39 12.04 -15.67
N LEU A 396 -11.19 11.64 -16.12
CA LEU A 396 -10.12 11.20 -15.22
C LEU A 396 -9.55 12.34 -14.37
N THR A 397 -9.59 13.58 -14.87
CA THR A 397 -9.09 14.74 -14.11
C THR A 397 -10.04 15.13 -12.98
N HIS A 398 -11.29 14.66 -13.00
CA HIS A 398 -12.26 14.91 -11.92
C HIS A 398 -11.92 14.16 -10.62
N TYR A 399 -11.01 13.18 -10.68
CA TYR A 399 -10.48 12.54 -9.46
C TYR A 399 -9.48 13.41 -8.71
N ALA A 400 -8.98 14.48 -9.33
CA ALA A 400 -8.02 15.38 -8.70
C ALA A 400 -8.57 15.99 -7.40
N LYS A 401 -7.74 16.06 -6.36
CA LYS A 401 -8.07 16.82 -5.15
C LYS A 401 -8.24 18.31 -5.45
N ALA A 402 -8.99 19.01 -4.60
CA ALA A 402 -9.39 20.41 -4.81
C ALA A 402 -8.23 21.39 -5.11
N ASN A 403 -7.05 21.14 -4.54
CA ASN A 403 -5.87 22.00 -4.71
C ASN A 403 -4.83 21.44 -5.70
N ALA A 404 -5.15 20.37 -6.42
CA ALA A 404 -4.25 19.83 -7.44
C ALA A 404 -4.17 20.75 -8.65
N ILE A 405 -2.96 20.94 -9.18
CA ILE A 405 -2.74 21.60 -10.45
C ILE A 405 -2.92 20.56 -11.57
N VAL A 406 -3.94 20.75 -12.42
CA VAL A 406 -4.18 19.88 -13.58
C VAL A 406 -3.86 20.63 -14.87
N ARG A 407 -2.96 20.06 -15.68
CA ARG A 407 -2.51 20.67 -16.95
C ARG A 407 -2.59 19.69 -18.11
N ASN A 408 -3.11 20.18 -19.23
CA ASN A 408 -3.08 19.48 -20.50
C ASN A 408 -1.71 19.70 -21.15
N SER A 409 -0.97 18.63 -21.41
CA SER A 409 0.37 18.71 -22.00
C SER A 409 0.37 18.62 -23.53
N ALA A 410 -0.79 18.54 -24.19
CA ALA A 410 -0.85 18.28 -25.64
C ALA A 410 -0.13 19.32 -26.50
N SER A 411 -0.08 20.56 -26.02
CA SER A 411 0.61 21.68 -26.69
C SER A 411 1.99 21.98 -26.11
N MET A 412 2.44 21.22 -25.12
CA MET A 412 3.70 21.47 -24.42
C MET A 412 4.85 20.71 -25.05
N THR A 413 6.03 21.33 -25.14
CA THR A 413 7.27 20.59 -25.45
C THR A 413 7.66 19.68 -24.29
N LEU A 414 8.64 18.79 -24.52
CA LEU A 414 9.17 17.96 -23.44
C LEU A 414 9.81 18.83 -22.35
N GLU A 415 10.57 19.84 -22.74
CA GLU A 415 11.26 20.75 -21.83
C GLU A 415 10.28 21.52 -20.92
N GLU A 416 9.19 22.05 -21.49
CA GLU A 416 8.14 22.72 -20.71
C GLU A 416 7.45 21.76 -19.72
N GLN A 417 7.25 20.50 -20.10
CA GLN A 417 6.71 19.49 -19.18
C GLN A 417 7.68 19.20 -18.04
N ILE A 418 8.97 19.03 -18.33
CA ILE A 418 10.01 18.79 -17.33
C ILE A 418 10.14 19.97 -16.38
N GLU A 419 10.13 21.21 -16.88
CA GLU A 419 10.26 22.43 -16.06
C GLU A 419 9.16 22.50 -15.00
N ILE A 420 7.89 22.28 -15.38
CA ILE A 420 6.77 22.28 -14.44
C ILE A 420 6.88 21.13 -13.43
N MET A 421 7.35 19.95 -13.87
CA MET A 421 7.57 18.83 -12.95
C MET A 421 8.71 19.12 -11.97
N ASP A 422 9.77 19.79 -12.40
CA ASP A 422 10.93 20.15 -11.56
C ASP A 422 10.52 21.10 -10.41
N GLU A 423 9.71 22.11 -10.71
CA GLU A 423 9.17 23.04 -9.70
C GLU A 423 8.38 22.31 -8.60
N HIS A 424 7.51 21.37 -8.99
CA HIS A 424 6.76 20.57 -8.04
C HIS A 424 7.63 19.54 -7.32
N TYR A 425 8.60 18.95 -8.03
CA TYR A 425 9.49 17.95 -7.48
C TYR A 425 10.37 18.54 -6.36
N ALA A 426 10.86 19.77 -6.54
CA ALA A 426 11.60 20.51 -5.51
C ALA A 426 10.78 20.78 -4.23
N GLN A 427 9.45 20.79 -4.33
CA GLN A 427 8.53 21.00 -3.21
C GLN A 427 8.14 19.71 -2.48
N GLY A 428 8.63 18.54 -2.92
CA GLY A 428 8.27 17.25 -2.34
C GLY A 428 6.89 16.74 -2.76
N HIS A 429 6.33 17.28 -3.84
CA HIS A 429 5.00 16.97 -4.34
C HIS A 429 4.90 15.60 -5.02
N LEU A 430 3.70 15.02 -5.00
CA LEU A 430 3.34 13.89 -5.86
C LEU A 430 2.91 14.40 -7.22
N ILE A 431 3.59 13.95 -8.27
CA ILE A 431 3.35 14.33 -9.65
C ILE A 431 2.83 13.11 -10.41
N VAL A 432 1.69 13.22 -11.07
CA VAL A 432 1.13 12.17 -11.92
C VAL A 432 1.18 12.58 -13.38
N ARG A 433 1.83 11.75 -14.20
CA ARG A 433 1.88 11.87 -15.65
C ARG A 433 0.96 10.84 -16.29
N LEU A 434 -0.22 11.25 -16.73
CA LEU A 434 -1.18 10.37 -17.38
C LEU A 434 -0.79 10.13 -18.85
N GLN A 435 -0.73 8.85 -19.22
CA GLN A 435 -0.50 8.35 -20.58
C GLN A 435 -1.68 7.49 -21.04
N SER A 436 -2.07 7.60 -22.31
CA SER A 436 -3.19 6.80 -22.86
C SER A 436 -2.82 5.31 -22.91
N GLY A 437 -3.78 4.44 -22.60
CA GLY A 437 -3.59 2.99 -22.61
C GLY A 437 -2.61 2.52 -21.53
N ASP A 438 -1.63 1.72 -21.94
CA ASP A 438 -0.51 1.30 -21.11
C ASP A 438 0.78 2.04 -21.54
N PRO A 439 1.57 2.59 -20.59
CA PRO A 439 2.75 3.41 -20.92
C PRO A 439 3.85 2.66 -21.69
N SER A 440 3.88 1.32 -21.66
CA SER A 440 4.90 0.52 -22.35
C SER A 440 4.75 0.49 -23.87
N ILE A 441 3.59 0.88 -24.41
CA ILE A 441 3.27 0.78 -25.84
C ILE A 441 3.07 2.18 -26.42
N TYR A 442 4.06 2.68 -27.18
CA TYR A 442 4.03 3.98 -27.85
C TYR A 442 3.74 5.20 -26.94
N GLY A 443 4.02 5.09 -25.63
CA GLY A 443 3.75 6.15 -24.65
C GLY A 443 4.75 7.31 -24.63
N ALA A 444 5.85 7.24 -25.40
CA ALA A 444 6.94 8.23 -25.39
C ALA A 444 7.49 8.55 -23.99
N ILE A 445 7.55 7.53 -23.13
CA ILE A 445 7.99 7.70 -21.73
C ILE A 445 9.50 7.60 -21.56
N GLN A 446 10.22 7.02 -22.52
CA GLN A 446 11.67 6.80 -22.41
C GLN A 446 12.48 8.10 -22.37
N GLU A 447 12.11 9.08 -23.18
CA GLU A 447 12.74 10.41 -23.20
C GLU A 447 12.54 11.17 -21.88
N GLN A 448 11.33 11.08 -21.29
CA GLN A 448 11.05 11.65 -19.96
C GLN A 448 11.89 10.97 -18.87
N MET A 449 11.92 9.63 -18.86
CA MET A 449 12.70 8.85 -17.88
C MET A 449 14.20 9.14 -17.96
N THR A 450 14.74 9.34 -19.16
CA THR A 450 16.17 9.69 -19.33
C THR A 450 16.51 11.00 -18.63
N ILE A 451 15.66 12.02 -18.79
CA ILE A 451 15.84 13.32 -18.12
C ILE A 451 15.67 13.19 -16.60
N PHE A 452 14.73 12.35 -16.15
CA PHE A 452 14.57 12.07 -14.72
C PHE A 452 15.82 11.41 -14.13
N ASP A 453 16.40 10.43 -14.81
CA ASP A 453 17.65 9.77 -14.40
C ASP A 453 18.80 10.79 -14.32
N GLU A 454 18.96 11.65 -15.33
CA GLU A 454 19.99 12.70 -15.37
C GLU A 454 19.84 13.72 -14.23
N LYS A 455 18.60 14.06 -13.85
CA LYS A 455 18.29 14.97 -12.74
C LYS A 455 18.25 14.29 -11.36
N GLY A 456 18.40 12.97 -11.29
CA GLY A 456 18.26 12.22 -10.03
C GLY A 456 16.85 12.27 -9.44
N MET A 457 15.82 12.39 -10.29
CA MET A 457 14.42 12.38 -9.90
C MET A 457 13.93 10.94 -9.70
N ASP A 458 13.26 10.68 -8.58
CA ASP A 458 12.62 9.41 -8.29
C ASP A 458 11.30 9.31 -9.07
N TYR A 459 11.13 8.25 -9.86
CA TYR A 459 9.91 7.98 -10.60
C TYR A 459 9.49 6.51 -10.57
N SER A 460 8.22 6.26 -10.84
CA SER A 460 7.65 4.92 -10.98
C SER A 460 6.60 4.85 -12.10
N ILE A 461 6.28 3.63 -12.54
CA ILE A 461 5.29 3.38 -13.59
C ILE A 461 4.15 2.54 -13.01
N VAL A 462 2.92 2.97 -13.26
CA VAL A 462 1.70 2.21 -13.00
C VAL A 462 1.14 1.72 -14.34
N PRO A 463 1.02 0.39 -14.55
CA PRO A 463 0.52 -0.16 -15.80
C PRO A 463 -0.96 0.20 -15.99
N GLY A 464 -1.38 0.22 -17.26
CA GLY A 464 -2.75 0.50 -17.68
C GLY A 464 -3.33 -0.59 -18.56
N ILE A 465 -4.61 -0.46 -18.87
CA ILE A 465 -5.28 -1.32 -19.86
C ILE A 465 -5.02 -0.73 -21.24
N SER A 466 -4.33 -1.47 -22.10
CA SER A 466 -4.09 -1.03 -23.48
C SER A 466 -5.33 -1.20 -24.36
N SER A 467 -5.41 -0.43 -25.45
CA SER A 467 -6.58 -0.44 -26.35
C SER A 467 -6.83 -1.81 -27.01
N PHE A 468 -5.80 -2.65 -27.19
CA PHE A 468 -6.00 -4.00 -27.75
C PHE A 468 -6.73 -4.94 -26.77
N GLN A 469 -6.50 -4.79 -25.46
CA GLN A 469 -7.21 -5.56 -24.44
C GLN A 469 -8.67 -5.12 -24.36
N ALA A 470 -8.90 -3.80 -24.42
CA ALA A 470 -10.23 -3.22 -24.50
C ALA A 470 -10.99 -3.71 -25.75
N ALA A 471 -10.29 -3.78 -26.89
CA ALA A 471 -10.84 -4.32 -28.12
C ALA A 471 -11.16 -5.82 -28.03
N ALA A 472 -10.28 -6.63 -27.43
CA ALA A 472 -10.53 -8.04 -27.17
C ALA A 472 -11.80 -8.23 -26.32
N ALA A 473 -11.96 -7.44 -25.26
CA ALA A 473 -13.14 -7.45 -24.40
C ALA A 473 -14.41 -7.06 -25.16
N TYR A 474 -14.38 -5.98 -25.96
CA TYR A 474 -15.51 -5.53 -26.77
C TYR A 474 -15.95 -6.61 -27.77
N LEU A 475 -14.99 -7.18 -28.51
CA LEU A 475 -15.23 -8.24 -29.50
C LEU A 475 -15.60 -9.58 -28.84
N LYS A 476 -15.52 -9.68 -27.51
CA LYS A 476 -15.65 -10.93 -26.75
C LYS A 476 -14.74 -12.00 -27.35
N SER A 477 -13.48 -11.64 -27.60
CA SER A 477 -12.54 -12.46 -28.36
C SER A 477 -11.28 -12.70 -27.53
N GLU A 478 -10.89 -13.96 -27.41
CA GLU A 478 -9.55 -14.32 -26.96
C GLU A 478 -8.63 -14.30 -28.18
N PHE A 479 -7.55 -13.51 -28.14
CA PHE A 479 -6.64 -13.36 -29.29
C PHE A 479 -5.62 -14.49 -29.44
N THR A 480 -5.60 -15.41 -28.49
CA THR A 480 -4.81 -16.65 -28.51
C THR A 480 -5.75 -17.84 -28.33
N ILE A 481 -5.95 -18.62 -29.38
CA ILE A 481 -6.86 -19.76 -29.38
C ILE A 481 -6.06 -21.02 -29.71
N PRO A 482 -6.13 -22.08 -28.88
CA PRO A 482 -5.46 -23.34 -29.14
C PRO A 482 -5.74 -23.85 -30.56
N GLU A 483 -4.69 -24.32 -31.23
CA GLU A 483 -4.75 -24.88 -32.60
C GLU A 483 -5.18 -23.90 -33.71
N VAL A 484 -5.41 -22.62 -33.37
CA VAL A 484 -5.72 -21.56 -34.33
C VAL A 484 -4.60 -20.52 -34.36
N VAL A 485 -4.28 -19.92 -33.20
CA VAL A 485 -3.26 -18.88 -33.09
C VAL A 485 -2.78 -18.75 -31.65
N GLN A 486 -1.47 -18.67 -31.43
CA GLN A 486 -0.88 -18.58 -30.08
C GLN A 486 -0.04 -17.32 -29.89
N THR A 487 -0.11 -16.40 -30.85
CA THR A 487 0.75 -15.21 -30.90
C THR A 487 -0.10 -13.98 -31.18
N ILE A 488 0.21 -12.90 -30.47
CA ILE A 488 -0.33 -11.56 -30.72
C ILE A 488 0.85 -10.68 -31.15
N ILE A 489 0.73 -10.02 -32.29
CA ILE A 489 1.70 -9.03 -32.77
C ILE A 489 1.11 -7.64 -32.51
N LEU A 490 1.76 -6.87 -31.65
CA LEU A 490 1.45 -5.45 -31.42
C LEU A 490 2.39 -4.62 -32.28
N THR A 491 1.85 -3.89 -33.24
CA THR A 491 2.69 -3.13 -34.20
C THR A 491 1.97 -1.88 -34.70
N ARG A 492 2.61 -1.13 -35.59
CA ARG A 492 2.03 -0.01 -36.33
C ARG A 492 2.38 -0.14 -37.80
N GLY A 493 1.65 0.56 -38.65
CA GLY A 493 2.03 0.76 -40.04
C GLY A 493 3.14 1.79 -40.20
N GLU A 494 3.80 1.70 -41.35
CA GLU A 494 4.85 2.63 -41.75
C GLU A 494 4.22 3.88 -42.37
N GLY A 495 4.10 4.94 -41.56
CA GLY A 495 3.69 6.27 -42.01
C GLY A 495 4.90 7.10 -42.44
N LYS A 496 4.96 8.35 -41.96
CA LYS A 496 6.16 9.21 -42.15
C LYS A 496 7.36 8.72 -41.34
N THR A 497 7.11 8.03 -40.24
CA THR A 497 8.16 7.46 -39.38
C THR A 497 8.44 6.03 -39.82
N PRO A 498 9.65 5.73 -40.31
CA PRO A 498 10.00 4.40 -40.81
C PRO A 498 9.93 3.35 -39.70
N LEU A 499 9.75 2.10 -40.08
CA LEU A 499 9.92 0.95 -39.18
C LEU A 499 11.32 0.36 -39.36
N PRO A 500 11.88 -0.30 -38.33
CA PRO A 500 13.04 -1.15 -38.52
C PRO A 500 12.78 -2.20 -39.61
N GLU A 501 13.79 -2.54 -40.41
CA GLU A 501 13.65 -3.42 -41.58
C GLU A 501 12.97 -4.77 -41.27
N LYS A 502 13.21 -5.34 -40.07
CA LYS A 502 12.62 -6.62 -39.63
C LYS A 502 11.21 -6.49 -39.05
N GLU A 503 10.72 -5.27 -38.88
CA GLU A 503 9.40 -4.95 -38.31
C GLU A 503 8.44 -4.42 -39.38
N LYS A 504 8.76 -4.57 -40.66
CA LYS A 504 7.83 -4.26 -41.76
C LYS A 504 6.58 -5.14 -41.65
N LEU A 505 5.42 -4.58 -41.97
CA LEU A 505 4.13 -5.25 -41.79
C LEU A 505 4.03 -6.55 -42.59
N ASN A 506 4.50 -6.55 -43.84
CA ASN A 506 4.52 -7.76 -44.68
C ASN A 506 5.41 -8.87 -44.08
N GLU A 507 6.58 -8.54 -43.52
CA GLU A 507 7.45 -9.52 -42.85
C GLU A 507 6.75 -10.15 -41.63
N MET A 508 6.08 -9.36 -40.80
CA MET A 508 5.31 -9.86 -39.66
C MET A 508 4.06 -10.64 -40.08
N ALA A 509 3.46 -10.30 -41.22
CA ALA A 509 2.26 -10.95 -41.73
C ALA A 509 2.48 -12.41 -42.13
N LYS A 510 3.72 -12.81 -42.45
CA LYS A 510 4.09 -14.21 -42.73
C LYS A 510 3.72 -15.18 -41.62
N HIS A 511 3.64 -14.71 -40.37
CA HIS A 511 3.28 -15.53 -39.23
C HIS A 511 1.77 -15.81 -39.11
N GLN A 512 0.93 -15.07 -39.83
CA GLN A 512 -0.53 -15.17 -39.76
C GLN A 512 -1.11 -15.14 -38.32
N ALA A 513 -0.40 -14.48 -37.40
CA ALA A 513 -0.78 -14.31 -36.01
C ALA A 513 -1.95 -13.32 -35.84
N THR A 514 -2.51 -13.19 -34.63
CA THR A 514 -3.46 -12.09 -34.40
C THR A 514 -2.66 -10.80 -34.37
N MET A 515 -2.93 -9.87 -35.28
CA MET A 515 -2.17 -8.64 -35.41
C MET A 515 -3.02 -7.44 -34.97
N CYS A 516 -2.52 -6.69 -33.99
CA CYS A 516 -3.10 -5.44 -33.50
C CYS A 516 -2.24 -4.27 -34.01
N ILE A 517 -2.80 -3.49 -34.93
CA ILE A 517 -2.10 -2.45 -35.67
C ILE A 517 -2.58 -1.07 -35.20
N PHE A 518 -1.69 -0.38 -34.50
CA PHE A 518 -1.87 0.96 -33.97
C PHE A 518 -1.50 2.03 -35.01
N LEU A 519 -1.93 3.28 -34.80
CA LEU A 519 -1.46 4.47 -35.53
C LEU A 519 -1.54 4.39 -37.09
N SER A 520 -2.49 3.61 -37.64
CA SER A 520 -2.46 3.23 -39.06
C SER A 520 -3.70 3.59 -39.87
N ALA A 521 -4.67 4.27 -39.29
CA ALA A 521 -5.95 4.55 -39.93
C ALA A 521 -5.79 5.29 -41.28
N THR A 522 -4.90 6.29 -41.33
CA THR A 522 -4.67 7.11 -42.54
C THR A 522 -3.93 6.39 -43.65
N ILE A 523 -3.29 5.25 -43.35
CA ILE A 523 -2.50 4.43 -44.28
C ILE A 523 -3.14 3.05 -44.52
N ALA A 524 -4.44 2.91 -44.22
CA ALA A 524 -5.16 1.64 -44.26
C ALA A 524 -5.05 0.89 -45.61
N LYS A 525 -4.96 1.60 -46.74
CA LYS A 525 -4.79 0.97 -48.06
C LYS A 525 -3.46 0.21 -48.16
N SER A 526 -2.36 0.83 -47.75
CA SER A 526 -1.03 0.19 -47.74
C SER A 526 -0.97 -0.96 -46.74
N VAL A 527 -1.59 -0.80 -45.57
CA VAL A 527 -1.71 -1.88 -44.58
C VAL A 527 -2.45 -3.07 -45.18
N GLN A 528 -3.61 -2.85 -45.81
CA GLN A 528 -4.38 -3.90 -46.46
C GLN A 528 -3.56 -4.62 -47.55
N GLU A 529 -2.89 -3.88 -48.43
CA GLU A 529 -2.06 -4.44 -49.50
C GLU A 529 -0.94 -5.34 -48.95
N GLN A 530 -0.19 -4.87 -47.94
CA GLN A 530 0.90 -5.63 -47.32
C GLN A 530 0.41 -6.88 -46.59
N LEU A 531 -0.75 -6.80 -45.92
CA LEU A 531 -1.32 -7.96 -45.23
C LEU A 531 -1.83 -9.02 -46.22
N LEU A 532 -2.42 -8.60 -47.36
CA LEU A 532 -2.93 -9.50 -48.40
C LEU A 532 -1.81 -10.30 -49.12
N GLU A 533 -0.54 -9.90 -48.97
CA GLU A 533 0.59 -10.72 -49.46
C GLU A 533 0.68 -12.08 -48.74
N HIS A 534 0.18 -12.17 -47.50
CA HIS A 534 0.35 -13.36 -46.66
C HIS A 534 -0.92 -13.84 -45.95
N TYR A 535 -1.87 -12.97 -45.58
CA TYR A 535 -3.15 -13.37 -45.01
C TYR A 535 -4.17 -13.70 -46.11
N PRO A 536 -5.02 -14.73 -45.90
CA PRO A 536 -6.19 -14.96 -46.76
C PRO A 536 -7.10 -13.73 -46.88
N GLU A 537 -7.70 -13.54 -48.05
CA GLU A 537 -8.61 -12.41 -48.33
C GLU A 537 -9.80 -12.31 -47.37
N ASP A 538 -10.32 -13.48 -46.94
CA ASP A 538 -11.45 -13.59 -46.03
C ASP A 538 -11.06 -13.54 -44.54
N THR A 539 -9.78 -13.30 -44.24
CA THR A 539 -9.30 -13.16 -42.85
C THR A 539 -10.14 -12.10 -42.13
N PRO A 540 -10.70 -12.41 -40.96
CA PRO A 540 -11.47 -11.45 -40.18
C PRO A 540 -10.64 -10.20 -39.85
N VAL A 541 -11.27 -9.03 -39.99
CA VAL A 541 -10.75 -7.74 -39.53
C VAL A 541 -11.75 -7.05 -38.63
N ALA A 542 -11.26 -6.40 -37.57
CA ALA A 542 -12.02 -5.49 -36.75
C ALA A 542 -11.34 -4.12 -36.73
N VAL A 543 -12.11 -3.07 -36.98
CA VAL A 543 -11.67 -1.67 -36.91
C VAL A 543 -12.42 -1.01 -35.76
N LEU A 544 -11.69 -0.63 -34.71
CA LEU A 544 -12.24 -0.08 -33.49
C LEU A 544 -11.82 1.38 -33.33
N TYR A 545 -12.77 2.28 -33.47
CA TYR A 545 -12.60 3.70 -33.24
C TYR A 545 -12.97 4.03 -31.79
N ARG A 546 -12.01 4.59 -31.05
CA ARG A 546 -12.20 5.05 -29.66
C ARG A 546 -12.96 4.04 -28.79
N VAL A 547 -12.54 2.78 -28.82
CA VAL A 547 -13.15 1.72 -27.99
C VAL A 547 -13.23 2.18 -26.53
N THR A 548 -14.36 1.93 -25.87
CA THR A 548 -14.73 2.36 -24.49
C THR A 548 -15.09 3.84 -24.32
N TRP A 549 -14.90 4.68 -25.33
CA TRP A 549 -15.40 6.06 -25.27
C TRP A 549 -16.91 6.12 -25.56
N LYS A 550 -17.54 7.23 -25.17
CA LYS A 550 -18.98 7.48 -25.41
C LYS A 550 -19.35 7.46 -26.90
N ASP A 551 -18.40 7.80 -27.77
CA ASP A 551 -18.55 7.82 -29.23
C ASP A 551 -17.85 6.63 -29.91
N GLU A 552 -17.70 5.50 -29.20
CA GLU A 552 -17.09 4.29 -29.75
C GLU A 552 -17.84 3.79 -31.00
N ARG A 553 -17.07 3.36 -32.00
CA ARG A 553 -17.62 2.73 -33.21
C ARG A 553 -16.75 1.53 -33.58
N VAL A 554 -17.39 0.38 -33.79
CA VAL A 554 -16.69 -0.87 -34.11
C VAL A 554 -17.28 -1.47 -35.38
N PHE A 555 -16.38 -1.85 -36.28
CA PHE A 555 -16.72 -2.43 -37.57
C PHE A 555 -15.98 -3.76 -37.72
N VAL A 556 -16.69 -4.81 -38.13
CA VAL A 556 -16.11 -6.12 -38.39
C VAL A 556 -16.39 -6.49 -39.83
N GLY A 557 -15.39 -7.00 -40.54
CA GLY A 557 -15.49 -7.39 -41.94
C GLY A 557 -14.36 -8.34 -42.33
N LYS A 558 -14.06 -8.38 -43.63
CA LYS A 558 -12.94 -9.15 -44.19
C LYS A 558 -11.73 -8.27 -44.46
N LEU A 559 -10.54 -8.86 -44.53
CA LEU A 559 -9.30 -8.13 -44.81
C LEU A 559 -9.38 -7.31 -46.11
N THR A 560 -10.06 -7.83 -47.14
CA THR A 560 -10.31 -7.10 -48.41
C THR A 560 -11.12 -5.81 -48.24
N GLU A 561 -11.84 -5.65 -47.13
CA GLU A 561 -12.74 -4.52 -46.86
C GLU A 561 -12.11 -3.47 -45.92
N LEU A 562 -10.92 -3.72 -45.35
CA LEU A 562 -10.29 -2.87 -44.33
C LEU A 562 -10.22 -1.39 -44.72
N ALA A 563 -9.65 -1.10 -45.90
CA ALA A 563 -9.48 0.27 -46.37
C ALA A 563 -10.82 0.95 -46.70
N GLN A 564 -11.82 0.17 -47.12
CA GLN A 564 -13.16 0.67 -47.41
C GLN A 564 -13.90 1.05 -46.12
N ILE A 565 -13.87 0.16 -45.12
CA ILE A 565 -14.46 0.39 -43.79
C ILE A 565 -13.95 1.70 -43.17
N ILE A 566 -12.63 1.91 -43.19
CA ILE A 566 -12.01 3.12 -42.62
C ILE A 566 -12.43 4.39 -43.38
N ARG A 567 -12.47 4.33 -44.71
CA ARG A 567 -12.80 5.46 -45.58
C ARG A 567 -14.26 5.89 -45.43
N ASP A 568 -15.20 4.95 -45.50
CA ASP A 568 -16.63 5.23 -45.47
C ASP A 568 -17.06 5.82 -44.13
N ASN A 569 -16.42 5.37 -43.05
CA ASN A 569 -16.71 5.83 -41.69
C ASN A 569 -15.87 7.03 -41.25
N LYS A 570 -15.00 7.55 -42.14
CA LYS A 570 -14.12 8.71 -41.93
C LYS A 570 -13.29 8.58 -40.65
N LEU A 571 -12.68 7.41 -40.45
CA LEU A 571 -11.89 7.11 -39.25
C LEU A 571 -10.47 7.64 -39.44
N THR A 572 -10.20 8.83 -38.91
CA THR A 572 -8.92 9.54 -39.16
C THR A 572 -7.96 9.52 -37.97
N LEU A 573 -8.44 9.29 -36.74
CA LEU A 573 -7.65 9.32 -35.50
C LEU A 573 -8.12 8.21 -34.54
N THR A 574 -7.30 7.87 -33.54
CA THR A 574 -7.63 6.96 -32.41
C THR A 574 -8.37 5.68 -32.84
N THR A 575 -7.80 4.99 -33.83
CA THR A 575 -8.37 3.75 -34.39
C THR A 575 -7.37 2.62 -34.25
N LEU A 576 -7.83 1.50 -33.70
CA LEU A 576 -7.09 0.24 -33.66
C LEU A 576 -7.63 -0.69 -34.75
N VAL A 577 -6.73 -1.30 -35.52
CA VAL A 577 -7.09 -2.35 -36.49
C VAL A 577 -6.62 -3.68 -35.94
N ILE A 578 -7.48 -4.69 -35.97
CA ILE A 578 -7.16 -6.05 -35.53
C ILE A 578 -7.44 -6.99 -36.69
N VAL A 579 -6.46 -7.82 -37.05
CA VAL A 579 -6.56 -8.79 -38.15
C VAL A 579 -6.21 -10.17 -37.61
N GLY A 580 -7.02 -11.17 -37.92
CA GLY A 580 -6.67 -12.57 -37.63
C GLY A 580 -7.87 -13.48 -37.37
N ALA A 581 -7.63 -14.78 -37.50
CA ALA A 581 -8.64 -15.82 -37.34
C ALA A 581 -9.25 -15.90 -35.93
N ALA A 582 -8.62 -15.27 -34.93
CA ALA A 582 -9.15 -15.22 -33.57
C ALA A 582 -10.48 -14.46 -33.46
N ILE A 583 -10.71 -13.46 -34.32
CA ILE A 583 -11.90 -12.60 -34.25
C ILE A 583 -13.15 -13.43 -34.55
N GLY A 584 -14.02 -13.57 -33.55
CA GLY A 584 -15.26 -14.33 -33.68
C GLY A 584 -15.10 -15.86 -33.58
N ALA A 585 -13.89 -16.36 -33.38
CA ALA A 585 -13.67 -17.79 -33.16
C ALA A 585 -14.21 -18.24 -31.78
N ARG A 586 -14.88 -19.40 -31.76
CA ARG A 586 -15.55 -20.01 -30.59
C ARG A 586 -15.30 -21.51 -30.46
N LYS A 587 -14.34 -22.02 -31.22
CA LYS A 587 -14.02 -23.45 -31.28
C LYS A 587 -12.72 -23.69 -30.50
N ASN A 588 -12.53 -24.96 -30.10
CA ASN A 588 -11.36 -25.49 -29.37
C ASN A 588 -11.38 -25.21 -27.87
N ARG A 589 -10.99 -26.22 -27.08
CA ARG A 589 -11.01 -26.20 -25.61
C ARG A 589 -9.58 -26.16 -25.09
N SER A 590 -9.28 -25.21 -24.20
CA SER A 590 -7.99 -25.17 -23.52
C SER A 590 -7.77 -26.39 -22.63
N TYR A 591 -6.58 -26.97 -22.68
CA TYR A 591 -6.15 -28.04 -21.76
C TYR A 591 -6.05 -27.56 -20.30
N LEU A 592 -5.98 -26.25 -20.04
CA LEU A 592 -5.95 -25.67 -18.69
C LEU A 592 -7.13 -26.14 -17.82
N TYR A 593 -8.31 -26.29 -18.42
CA TYR A 593 -9.52 -26.76 -17.76
C TYR A 593 -9.88 -28.19 -18.15
N SER A 594 -8.97 -28.93 -18.78
CA SER A 594 -9.18 -30.35 -19.04
C SER A 594 -9.08 -31.13 -17.72
N PRO A 595 -10.08 -31.95 -17.36
CA PRO A 595 -10.02 -32.80 -16.16
C PRO A 595 -8.88 -33.83 -16.25
N GLU A 596 -8.41 -34.13 -17.46
CA GLU A 596 -7.33 -35.09 -17.73
C GLU A 596 -5.94 -34.48 -17.52
N TRP A 597 -5.84 -33.15 -17.41
CA TRP A 597 -4.57 -32.45 -17.23
C TRP A 597 -4.25 -32.21 -15.76
N LYS A 598 -3.23 -32.90 -15.25
CA LYS A 598 -2.76 -32.78 -13.87
C LYS A 598 -1.78 -31.62 -13.74
N HIS A 599 -1.99 -30.77 -12.74
CA HIS A 599 -1.06 -29.69 -12.37
C HIS A 599 -0.99 -29.56 -10.85
N ILE A 600 -0.14 -28.66 -10.36
CA ILE A 600 0.17 -28.50 -8.92
C ILE A 600 -1.06 -28.33 -7.99
N PHE A 601 -2.19 -27.85 -8.51
CA PHE A 601 -3.45 -27.69 -7.75
C PHE A 601 -4.49 -28.78 -8.05
N ARG A 602 -4.21 -29.70 -8.99
CA ARG A 602 -5.05 -30.84 -9.35
C ARG A 602 -4.17 -32.09 -9.41
N THR A 603 -3.72 -32.52 -8.23
CA THR A 603 -2.79 -33.65 -8.02
C THR A 603 -3.48 -35.02 -8.03
N GLY A 604 -4.82 -35.05 -8.01
CA GLY A 604 -5.59 -36.28 -7.89
C GLY A 604 -5.38 -37.03 -6.56
N LYS A 605 -4.84 -36.36 -5.54
CA LYS A 605 -4.66 -36.91 -4.18
C LYS A 605 -5.62 -36.22 -3.21
N GLU A 606 -6.33 -37.01 -2.40
CA GLU A 606 -7.12 -36.51 -1.28
C GLU A 606 -6.24 -35.81 -0.25
N ALA A 607 -6.69 -34.66 0.24
CA ALA A 607 -6.01 -33.91 1.28
C ALA A 607 -6.10 -34.69 2.61
N LYS A 608 -4.96 -35.12 3.15
CA LYS A 608 -4.89 -35.69 4.51
C LYS A 608 -5.05 -34.57 5.53
N VAL A 609 -6.20 -34.52 6.19
CA VAL A 609 -6.39 -33.74 7.41
C VAL A 609 -5.74 -34.51 8.56
N ILE A 610 -4.63 -33.99 9.10
CA ILE A 610 -4.03 -34.52 10.33
C ILE A 610 -4.63 -33.76 11.51
N LEU A 611 -5.60 -34.37 12.19
CA LEU A 611 -6.00 -33.95 13.53
C LEU A 611 -4.96 -34.44 14.52
N ARG A 612 -4.28 -33.52 15.22
CA ARG A 612 -3.45 -33.89 16.38
C ARG A 612 -4.38 -34.32 17.51
N GLN A 613 -4.39 -35.61 17.83
CA GLN A 613 -5.03 -36.12 19.03
C GLN A 613 -4.28 -35.61 20.27
N ALA A 614 -5.05 -35.29 21.30
CA ALA A 614 -4.56 -34.81 22.59
C ALA A 614 -3.65 -35.86 23.25
N GLN A 615 -2.62 -35.35 23.93
CA GLN A 615 -1.64 -36.13 24.69
C GLN A 615 -2.33 -37.06 25.70
N GLU A 616 -1.97 -38.34 25.68
CA GLU A 616 -2.18 -39.25 26.81
C GLU A 616 -1.24 -38.87 27.98
N PRO A 617 -1.66 -39.09 29.24
CA PRO A 617 -0.85 -38.77 30.40
C PRO A 617 0.30 -39.78 30.56
N LEU A 618 1.50 -39.28 30.82
CA LEU A 618 2.67 -40.06 31.21
C LEU A 618 2.35 -40.93 32.44
N ALA A 619 2.09 -42.21 32.21
CA ALA A 619 2.05 -43.24 33.23
C ALA A 619 3.38 -44.02 33.21
N GLY A 620 4.16 -43.80 34.27
CA GLY A 620 5.20 -44.62 34.88
C GLY A 620 5.93 -45.71 34.07
N LEU A 621 7.24 -45.55 33.97
CA LEU A 621 8.19 -46.66 34.02
C LEU A 621 9.20 -46.39 35.15
N ARG A 622 9.44 -47.46 35.91
CA ARG A 622 10.23 -47.58 37.14
C ARG A 622 11.70 -47.22 36.97
#